data_AF-A0A7G5Z577-F1
#
_entry.id   AF-A0A7G5Z577-F1
#
_cell.length_a   1.000
_cell.length_b   1.000
_cell.length_c   1.000
_cell.angle_alpha   90.00
_cell.angle_beta   90.00
_cell.angle_gamma   90.00
#
_symmetry.space_group_name_H-M   'P 1'
#
loop_
_entity.id
_entity.type
_entity.pdbx_description
1 polymer ?
#
loop_
_entity_poly.entity_id
_entity_poly.type
_entity_poly.pdbx_seq_one_letter_code
_entity_poly.pdbx_strand_id
1 'polypeptide(L)'
;MSVHRALGIVFFMYAQDFALIATPIGMVRVCGGEASIDAILIEQSGVMPIRGKAAAVINTINQLEQWFVGERNVFFPSVYVSGNASRKDIA
;
A
#
# COMPACT_ATOMS: atom_id res chain seq x y z
N MET A 1 20.98 32.91 -4.00
CA MET A 1 21.62 31.88 -4.84
C MET A 1 21.00 30.55 -4.44
N SER A 2 20.00 30.09 -5.20
CA SER A 2 19.24 28.88 -4.92
C SER A 2 20.01 27.69 -5.48
N VAL A 3 20.38 26.75 -4.62
CA VAL A 3 20.96 25.46 -5.03
C VAL A 3 19.99 24.37 -4.58
N HIS A 4 19.33 23.79 -5.58
CA HIS A 4 18.48 22.61 -5.44
C HIS A 4 19.29 21.47 -4.82
N ARG A 5 18.95 21.08 -3.59
CA ARG A 5 19.40 19.80 -3.03
C ARG A 5 18.58 18.73 -3.72
N ALA A 6 19.20 18.05 -4.67
CA ALA A 6 18.70 16.84 -5.31
C ALA A 6 18.25 15.85 -4.22
N LEU A 7 16.95 15.66 -4.13
CA LEU A 7 16.33 14.61 -3.34
C LEU A 7 16.62 13.30 -4.09
N GLY A 8 17.74 12.66 -3.77
CA GLY A 8 18.07 11.32 -4.23
C GLY A 8 17.14 10.29 -3.59
N ILE A 9 15.85 10.33 -3.95
CA ILE A 9 15.00 9.14 -3.88
C ILE A 9 15.34 8.34 -5.12
N VAL A 10 16.46 7.62 -5.06
CA VAL A 10 16.69 6.56 -6.04
C VAL A 10 15.62 5.52 -5.75
N PHE A 11 14.55 5.59 -6.54
CA PHE A 11 13.59 4.52 -6.78
C PHE A 11 14.35 3.21 -7.00
N PHE A 12 14.61 2.47 -5.93
CA PHE A 12 14.94 1.06 -6.05
C PHE A 12 13.61 0.30 -6.13
N MET A 13 13.11 -0.22 -7.25
CA MET A 13 13.37 -0.05 -8.68
C MET A 13 12.16 -0.69 -9.41
N TYR A 14 11.28 0.13 -9.99
CA TYR A 14 10.23 -0.13 -11.02
C TYR A 14 9.29 -1.35 -10.99
N ALA A 15 9.38 -2.32 -10.07
CA ALA A 15 8.39 -3.39 -9.95
C ALA A 15 7.21 -2.94 -9.09
N GLN A 16 6.53 -1.88 -9.53
CA GLN A 16 5.28 -1.43 -8.93
C GLN A 16 4.21 -2.47 -9.27
N ASP A 17 3.74 -3.18 -8.26
CA ASP A 17 2.66 -4.13 -8.34
C ASP A 17 1.41 -3.56 -7.67
N PHE A 18 0.25 -4.12 -8.02
CA PHE A 18 -0.98 -3.82 -7.32
C PHE A 18 -1.93 -5.01 -7.26
N ALA A 19 -2.72 -5.02 -6.20
CA ALA A 19 -3.84 -5.93 -6.05
C ALA A 19 -5.13 -5.14 -5.85
N LEU A 20 -6.24 -5.73 -6.25
CA LEU A 20 -7.58 -5.22 -6.05
C LEU A 20 -8.48 -6.32 -5.51
N ILE A 21 -9.07 -6.12 -4.35
CA ILE A 21 -9.99 -7.08 -3.71
C ILE A 21 -11.36 -6.44 -3.47
N ALA A 22 -12.41 -7.25 -3.59
CA ALA A 22 -13.74 -6.86 -3.16
C ALA A 22 -13.85 -7.00 -1.64
N THR A 23 -14.33 -5.95 -0.98
CA THR A 23 -14.51 -5.91 0.48
C THR A 23 -15.90 -5.33 0.82
N PRO A 24 -16.39 -5.49 2.06
CA PRO A 24 -17.66 -4.89 2.48
C PRO A 24 -17.74 -3.35 2.33
N ILE A 25 -16.61 -2.66 2.23
CA ILE A 25 -16.53 -1.20 2.08
C ILE A 25 -16.29 -0.76 0.61
N GLY A 26 -16.35 -1.70 -0.34
CA GLY A 26 -16.05 -1.46 -1.74
C GLY A 26 -14.77 -2.15 -2.21
N MET A 27 -14.24 -1.72 -3.35
CA MET A 27 -13.00 -2.28 -3.88
C MET A 27 -11.81 -1.68 -3.15
N VAL A 28 -10.89 -2.50 -2.65
CA VAL A 28 -9.66 -2.01 -2.00
C VAL A 28 -8.47 -2.32 -2.89
N ARG A 29 -7.76 -1.27 -3.30
CA ARG A 29 -6.51 -1.32 -4.05
C ARG A 29 -5.33 -1.25 -3.08
N VAL A 30 -4.39 -2.17 -3.22
CA VAL A 30 -3.10 -2.12 -2.53
C VAL A 30 -2.00 -1.95 -3.59
N CYS A 31 -1.21 -0.89 -3.47
CA CYS A 31 -0.09 -0.59 -4.35
C CYS A 31 1.22 -0.73 -3.57
N GLY A 32 2.21 -1.39 -4.16
CA GLY A 32 3.52 -1.55 -3.52
C GLY A 32 4.48 -2.33 -4.41
N GLY A 33 5.57 -2.78 -3.83
CA GLY A 33 6.53 -3.68 -4.46
C GLY A 33 6.81 -4.90 -3.60
N GLU A 34 7.96 -5.54 -3.80
CA GLU A 34 8.34 -6.75 -3.07
C GLU A 34 8.54 -6.50 -1.56
N ALA A 35 9.03 -5.31 -1.18
CA ALA A 35 9.48 -5.02 0.17
C ALA A 35 8.53 -4.12 0.99
N SER A 36 7.72 -3.31 0.33
CA SER A 36 6.87 -2.32 1.01
C SER A 36 5.61 -1.99 0.24
N ILE A 37 4.60 -1.55 0.98
CA ILE A 37 3.37 -0.93 0.47
C ILE A 37 3.55 0.58 0.40
N ASP A 38 3.12 1.16 -0.71
CA ASP A 38 3.15 2.59 -0.95
C ASP A 38 1.79 3.24 -0.65
N ALA A 39 0.70 2.55 -0.97
CA ALA A 39 -0.65 3.06 -0.76
C ALA A 39 -1.70 1.95 -0.64
N ILE A 40 -2.77 2.26 0.10
CA ILE A 40 -4.02 1.50 0.13
C ILE A 40 -5.15 2.48 -0.16
N LEU A 41 -5.98 2.19 -1.17
CA LEU A 41 -7.06 3.06 -1.61
C LEU A 41 -8.39 2.32 -1.67
N ILE A 42 -9.49 3.01 -1.40
CA ILE A 42 -10.84 2.52 -1.67
C ILE A 42 -11.27 3.08 -3.02
N GLU A 43 -11.58 2.19 -3.94
CA GLU A 43 -11.97 2.47 -5.31
C GLU A 43 -13.49 2.33 -5.48
N GLN A 44 -14.04 3.01 -6.49
CA GLN A 44 -15.44 2.84 -6.85
C GLN A 44 -15.74 1.44 -7.40
N SER A 45 -16.97 0.98 -7.16
CA SER A 45 -17.45 -0.34 -7.58
C SER A 45 -17.48 -0.48 -9.11
N GLY A 46 -17.17 -1.67 -9.63
CA GLY A 46 -17.18 -1.97 -11.07
C GLY A 46 -15.83 -2.37 -11.67
N VAL A 47 -14.74 -2.27 -10.91
CA VAL A 47 -13.44 -2.80 -11.32
C VAL A 47 -13.31 -4.27 -10.88
N MET A 48 -12.84 -5.14 -11.78
CA MET A 48 -12.67 -6.56 -11.47
C MET A 48 -11.51 -6.78 -10.49
N PRO A 49 -11.63 -7.76 -9.56
CA PRO A 49 -10.54 -8.14 -8.67
C PRO A 49 -9.28 -8.51 -9.44
N ILE A 50 -8.13 -8.08 -8.94
CA ILE A 50 -6.81 -8.34 -9.52
C ILE A 50 -5.93 -8.87 -8.40
N ARG A 51 -5.27 -10.01 -8.64
CA ARG A 51 -4.28 -10.53 -7.70
C ARG A 51 -2.94 -9.83 -7.97
N GLY A 52 -2.36 -9.28 -6.91
CA GLY A 52 -0.97 -8.84 -6.91
C GLY A 52 -0.02 -10.04 -6.96
N LYS A 53 1.22 -9.77 -7.33
CA LYS A 53 2.32 -10.73 -7.45
C LYS A 53 3.44 -10.49 -6.45
N ALA A 54 3.61 -9.24 -6.00
CA ALA A 54 4.70 -8.87 -5.11
C ALA A 54 4.45 -9.36 -3.67
N ALA A 55 5.50 -9.80 -2.99
CA ALA A 55 5.39 -10.44 -1.68
C ALA A 55 4.71 -9.54 -0.63
N ALA A 56 5.11 -8.26 -0.54
CA ALA A 56 4.48 -7.33 0.40
C ALA A 56 3.01 -7.05 0.07
N VAL A 57 2.67 -6.98 -1.23
CA VAL A 57 1.28 -6.80 -1.71
C VAL A 57 0.42 -8.01 -1.33
N ILE A 58 0.88 -9.23 -1.64
CA ILE A 58 0.16 -10.47 -1.29
C ILE A 58 -0.03 -10.59 0.21
N ASN A 59 1.04 -10.38 1.00
CA ASN A 59 0.96 -10.44 2.45
C ASN A 59 -0.09 -9.44 2.99
N THR A 60 -0.08 -8.21 2.51
CA THR A 60 -1.04 -7.17 2.93
C THR A 60 -2.48 -7.55 2.57
N ILE A 61 -2.70 -8.10 1.38
CA ILE A 61 -4.02 -8.58 0.96
C ILE A 61 -4.52 -9.70 1.88
N ASN A 62 -3.69 -10.68 2.21
CA ASN A 62 -4.07 -11.75 3.13
C ASN A 62 -4.44 -11.21 4.52
N GLN A 63 -3.73 -10.20 5.02
CA GLN A 63 -4.05 -9.55 6.29
C GLN A 63 -5.39 -8.80 6.22
N LEU A 64 -5.68 -8.12 5.10
CA LEU A 64 -6.94 -7.43 4.88
C LEU A 64 -8.11 -8.42 4.80
N GLU A 65 -7.95 -9.52 4.06
CA GLU A 65 -8.96 -10.58 3.98
C GLU A 65 -9.27 -11.12 5.41
N GLN A 66 -8.25 -11.46 6.20
CA GLN A 66 -8.39 -11.91 7.60
C GLN A 66 -9.08 -10.87 8.50
N TRP A 67 -8.79 -9.58 8.30
CA TRP A 67 -9.42 -8.51 9.06
C TRP A 67 -10.91 -8.40 8.74
N PHE A 68 -11.29 -8.42 7.46
CA PHE A 68 -12.69 -8.28 7.07
C PHE A 68 -13.56 -9.46 7.51
N VAL A 69 -12.97 -10.64 7.74
CA VAL A 69 -13.67 -11.79 8.34
C VAL A 69 -13.56 -11.86 9.87
N GLY A 70 -12.84 -10.92 10.51
CA GLY A 70 -12.69 -10.84 11.97
C GLY A 70 -11.65 -11.80 12.57
N GLU A 71 -10.86 -12.49 11.76
CA GLU A 71 -9.80 -13.40 12.20
C GLU A 71 -8.54 -12.66 12.68
N ARG A 72 -8.40 -11.39 12.29
CA ARG A 72 -7.25 -10.55 12.64
C ARG A 72 -7.72 -9.18 13.13
N ASN A 73 -7.10 -8.71 14.21
CA ASN A 73 -7.34 -7.39 14.80
C ASN A 73 -6.10 -6.48 14.80
N VAL A 74 -4.97 -6.92 14.26
CA VAL A 74 -3.74 -6.10 14.18
C VAL A 74 -3.04 -6.30 12.84
N PHE A 75 -2.57 -5.20 12.26
CA PHE A 75 -1.89 -5.16 10.97
C PHE A 75 -0.40 -4.87 11.17
N PHE A 76 0.45 -5.59 10.44
CA PHE A 76 1.89 -5.31 10.37
C PHE A 76 2.41 -5.33 8.92
N PRO A 77 1.83 -4.53 8.00
CA PRO A 77 2.43 -4.35 6.69
C PRO A 77 3.73 -3.55 6.80
N SER A 78 4.71 -3.90 5.99
CA SER A 78 5.87 -3.03 5.74
C SER A 78 5.39 -1.88 4.86
N VAL A 79 5.31 -0.66 5.41
CA VAL A 79 4.78 0.52 4.69
C VAL A 79 5.89 1.55 4.52
N TYR A 80 6.00 2.09 3.31
CA TYR A 80 6.80 3.26 3.04
C TYR A 80 5.93 4.52 3.18
N VAL A 81 6.15 5.30 4.25
CA VAL A 81 5.39 6.54 4.48
C VAL A 81 6.09 7.71 3.81
N SER A 82 5.54 8.15 2.67
CA SER A 82 5.96 9.37 1.98
C SER A 82 5.17 10.59 2.48
N GLY A 83 5.87 11.67 2.82
CA GLY A 83 5.24 12.93 3.24
C GLY A 83 6.22 13.93 3.83
N ASN A 84 5.84 15.21 3.84
CA ASN A 84 6.62 16.27 4.47
C ASN A 84 6.62 16.08 5.99
N ALA A 85 7.72 16.46 6.67
CA ALA A 85 7.97 16.16 8.09
C ALA A 85 6.83 16.55 9.05
N SER A 86 5.97 17.50 8.68
CA SER A 86 4.82 17.94 9.47
C SER A 86 3.70 16.90 9.70
N ARG A 87 3.72 15.73 9.03
CA ARG A 87 2.65 14.71 9.14
C ARG A 87 2.97 13.55 10.12
N LYS A 88 4.18 13.47 10.68
CA LYS A 88 4.63 12.28 11.44
C LYS A 88 4.24 12.26 12.94
N ASP A 89 3.64 13.32 13.47
CA ASP A 89 3.43 13.51 14.92
C ASP A 89 2.02 13.14 15.42
N ILE A 90 1.30 12.24 14.73
CA ILE A 90 -0.02 11.78 15.18
C ILE A 90 0.01 10.26 15.26
N ALA A 91 0.61 9.75 16.34
CA ALA A 91 0.56 8.35 16.75
C ALA A 91 -0.02 8.27 18.17
#